data_AF-A0A7C1JG92-F1
#
_entry.id   AF-A0A7C1JG92-F1
#
_cell.length_a   1.000
_cell.length_b   1.000
_cell.length_c   1.000
_cell.angle_alpha   90.00
_cell.angle_beta   90.00
_cell.angle_gamma   90.00
#
_symmetry.space_group_name_H-M   'P 1'
#
loop_
_entity.id
_entity.type
_entity.pdbx_description
1 polymer ?
#
loop_
_entity_poly.entity_id
_entity_poly.type
_entity_poly.pdbx_seq_one_letter_code
_entity_poly.pdbx_strand_id
1 'polypeptide(L)'
;MIRRLAALFAVLVPVLLTVMLVISLNSVPTRGVFAQEAPTLPPVDAPPTFTPDANLATLPPPIDATEDPNAVTLSLEQSEALPILVAARNDLEVLANDRLGQGTRPGGWTGGANPNDPQLPILIRIDLEILADALLGANTRPDDWAGLVVSVPLAVARDIRHDLELLADAAIGASTLRPGGWQGDDPVYRCNRAAQNLAVVLDRVYGFELTLDFSQPTYCADLERQVNSFVEERIIQPSTANTAPAPDLSQPYQVESQFVVAFGDVNARTNLGVVPPSTGFTPLARSSSEFSNMMLIAGTDFQVFVDYTYTPVTAETFAALPPVADGQTVFCDADWCQ
;
A
#
# COMPACT_ATOMS: atom_id res chain seq x y z
N MET A 1 -45.80 4.99 -34.57
CA MET A 1 -44.55 4.96 -33.77
C MET A 1 -43.29 5.18 -34.60
N ILE A 2 -43.15 4.55 -35.77
CA ILE A 2 -41.91 4.62 -36.60
C ILE A 2 -41.59 6.03 -37.14
N ARG A 3 -42.58 6.88 -37.43
CA ARG A 3 -42.34 8.27 -37.90
C ARG A 3 -41.84 9.24 -36.82
N ARG A 4 -41.95 8.90 -35.52
CA ARG A 4 -41.46 9.77 -34.44
C ARG A 4 -39.98 9.54 -34.08
N LEU A 5 -39.42 8.36 -34.41
CA LEU A 5 -37.98 8.10 -34.20
C LEU A 5 -37.08 8.81 -35.23
N ALA A 6 -37.53 8.97 -36.47
CA ALA A 6 -36.74 9.62 -37.53
C ALA A 6 -36.52 11.13 -37.29
N ALA A 7 -37.44 11.79 -36.58
CA ALA A 7 -37.31 13.22 -36.26
C ALA A 7 -36.32 13.49 -35.10
N LEU A 8 -36.11 12.53 -34.19
CA LEU A 8 -35.12 12.68 -33.11
C LEU A 8 -33.68 12.53 -33.63
N PHE A 9 -33.45 11.68 -34.64
CA PHE A 9 -32.12 11.46 -35.20
C PHE A 9 -31.59 12.66 -36.01
N ALA A 10 -32.47 13.47 -36.61
CA ALA A 10 -32.08 14.64 -37.39
C ALA A 10 -31.62 15.83 -36.53
N VAL A 11 -31.98 15.87 -35.24
CA VAL A 11 -31.62 16.97 -34.32
C VAL A 11 -30.38 16.65 -33.49
N LEU A 12 -30.07 15.38 -33.22
CA LEU A 12 -28.92 14.99 -32.40
C LEU A 12 -27.57 15.01 -33.14
N VAL A 13 -27.56 14.72 -34.45
CA VAL A 13 -26.32 14.63 -35.24
C VAL A 13 -25.57 15.99 -35.37
N PRO A 14 -26.23 17.15 -35.57
CA PRO A 14 -25.50 18.42 -35.63
C PRO A 14 -25.04 18.92 -34.25
N VAL A 15 -25.70 18.52 -33.16
CA VAL A 15 -25.32 18.95 -31.80
C VAL A 15 -24.04 18.23 -31.34
N LEU A 16 -23.88 16.94 -31.64
CA LEU A 16 -22.64 16.22 -31.31
C LEU A 16 -21.43 16.72 -32.11
N LEU A 17 -21.62 17.11 -33.37
CA LEU A 17 -20.55 17.63 -34.22
C LEU A 17 -20.09 19.04 -33.81
N THR A 18 -20.97 19.83 -33.18
CA THR A 18 -20.62 21.17 -32.69
C THR A 18 -19.87 21.12 -31.35
N VAL A 19 -20.14 20.11 -30.50
CA VAL A 19 -19.41 19.92 -29.23
C VAL A 19 -17.98 19.42 -29.47
N MET A 20 -17.72 18.63 -30.51
CA MET A 20 -16.35 18.18 -30.82
C MET A 20 -15.45 19.27 -31.43
N LEU A 21 -16.00 20.35 -31.99
CA LEU A 21 -15.18 21.41 -32.62
C LEU A 21 -14.76 22.52 -31.65
N VAL A 22 -15.36 22.62 -30.45
CA VAL A 22 -15.06 23.70 -29.48
C VAL A 22 -13.93 23.32 -28.50
N ILE A 23 -13.46 22.07 -28.50
CA ILE A 23 -12.41 21.62 -27.55
C ILE A 23 -10.97 21.85 -28.11
N SER A 24 -10.79 22.29 -29.35
CA SER A 24 -9.46 22.39 -29.99
C SER A 24 -8.75 23.76 -29.94
N LEU A 25 -9.15 24.72 -29.10
CA LEU A 25 -8.52 26.07 -29.09
C LEU A 25 -8.14 26.63 -27.72
N ASN A 26 -7.89 25.79 -26.71
CA ASN A 26 -7.20 26.24 -25.50
C ASN A 26 -5.68 26.09 -25.69
N SER A 27 -5.08 27.13 -26.26
CA SER A 27 -3.65 27.38 -26.23
C SER A 27 -3.17 27.42 -24.78
N VAL A 28 -2.49 26.36 -24.36
CA VAL A 28 -1.75 26.29 -23.11
C VAL A 28 -0.72 27.43 -23.11
N PRO A 29 -0.75 28.36 -22.14
CA PRO A 29 0.29 29.37 -22.02
C PRO A 29 1.63 28.65 -21.77
N THR A 30 2.59 28.91 -22.63
CA THR A 30 4.00 28.53 -22.48
C THR A 30 4.49 29.07 -21.13
N ARG A 31 4.53 28.19 -20.12
CA ARG A 31 5.23 28.47 -18.86
C ARG A 31 6.70 28.68 -19.22
N GLY A 32 7.19 29.87 -18.89
CA GLY A 32 8.61 30.19 -18.98
C GLY A 32 9.43 29.12 -18.27
N VAL A 33 10.40 28.58 -18.99
CA VAL A 33 11.43 27.70 -18.45
C VAL A 33 12.24 28.53 -17.45
N PHE A 34 11.93 28.41 -16.18
CA PHE A 34 12.87 28.82 -15.14
C PHE A 34 14.02 27.81 -15.20
N ALA A 35 15.16 28.24 -15.74
CA ALA A 35 16.41 27.53 -15.60
C ALA A 35 16.76 27.52 -14.11
N GLN A 36 16.39 26.43 -13.43
CA GLN A 36 16.86 26.17 -12.08
C GLN A 36 18.31 25.73 -12.21
N GLU A 37 19.21 26.62 -11.80
CA GLU A 37 20.65 26.36 -11.68
C GLU A 37 20.81 25.13 -10.77
N ALA A 38 21.38 24.06 -11.32
CA ALA A 38 21.59 22.83 -10.56
C ALA A 38 22.52 23.13 -9.37
N PRO A 39 22.16 22.73 -8.14
CA PRO A 39 23.04 22.91 -6.99
C PRO A 39 24.36 22.19 -7.26
N THR A 40 25.45 22.95 -7.29
CA THR A 40 26.81 22.40 -7.39
C THR A 40 27.08 21.58 -6.13
N LEU A 41 27.29 20.27 -6.31
CA LEU A 41 27.72 19.39 -5.24
C LEU A 41 29.10 19.84 -4.72
N PRO A 42 29.33 19.86 -3.40
CA PRO A 42 30.65 20.08 -2.86
C PRO A 42 31.62 18.99 -3.36
N PRO A 43 32.92 19.29 -3.48
CA PRO A 43 33.92 18.30 -3.89
C PRO A 43 33.88 17.09 -2.96
N VAL A 44 33.89 15.90 -3.57
CA VAL A 44 33.97 14.62 -2.87
C VAL A 44 35.31 14.55 -2.16
N ASP A 45 35.30 14.76 -0.85
CA ASP A 45 36.45 14.45 0.00
C ASP A 45 36.73 12.95 -0.02
N ALA A 46 38.01 12.61 0.04
CA ALA A 46 38.56 11.27 -0.16
C ALA A 46 37.83 10.17 0.65
N PRO A 47 37.72 8.95 0.11
CA PRO A 47 37.07 7.83 0.80
C PRO A 47 37.74 7.56 2.16
N PRO A 48 36.96 7.26 3.21
CA PRO A 48 37.52 6.95 4.52
C PRO A 48 38.38 5.69 4.44
N THR A 49 39.64 5.82 4.84
CA THR A 49 40.56 4.70 5.01
C THR A 49 40.15 3.91 6.25
N PHE A 50 39.51 2.76 6.06
CA PHE A 50 39.29 1.79 7.12
C PHE A 50 40.63 1.17 7.53
N THR A 51 41.06 1.41 8.77
CA THR A 51 42.16 0.68 9.38
C THR A 51 41.54 -0.38 10.30
N PRO A 52 41.65 -1.69 9.98
CA PRO A 52 41.07 -2.73 10.83
C PRO A 52 41.79 -2.77 12.18
N ASP A 53 40.99 -2.82 13.25
CA ASP A 53 41.46 -2.88 14.64
C ASP A 53 42.12 -4.25 14.91
N ALA A 54 43.36 -4.24 15.39
CA ALA A 54 44.20 -5.43 15.53
C ALA A 54 43.88 -6.27 16.79
N ASN A 55 42.82 -5.91 17.55
CA ASN A 55 42.51 -6.52 18.84
C ASN A 55 41.10 -7.13 18.94
N LEU A 56 40.56 -7.70 17.85
CA LEU A 56 39.37 -8.54 17.95
C LEU A 56 39.72 -9.98 18.34
N ALA A 57 39.12 -10.36 19.48
CA ALA A 57 39.33 -11.55 20.27
C ALA A 57 39.23 -12.89 19.51
N THR A 58 39.98 -13.86 20.05
CA THR A 58 39.90 -15.30 19.81
C THR A 58 38.47 -15.83 19.67
N LEU A 59 38.22 -16.49 18.53
CA LEU A 59 36.98 -17.18 18.22
C LEU A 59 36.72 -18.40 19.14
N PRO A 60 35.46 -18.72 19.44
CA PRO A 60 35.07 -19.95 20.15
C PRO A 60 35.34 -21.22 19.30
N PRO A 61 35.45 -22.40 19.95
CA PRO A 61 35.75 -23.68 19.29
C PRO A 61 34.66 -24.11 18.28
N PRO A 62 35.00 -25.02 17.35
CA PRO A 62 34.21 -25.26 16.14
C PRO A 62 32.88 -25.92 16.46
N ILE A 63 31.81 -25.37 15.88
CA ILE A 63 30.48 -25.99 15.87
C ILE A 63 30.53 -27.09 14.82
N ASP A 64 30.33 -28.33 15.28
CA ASP A 64 30.23 -29.52 14.46
C ASP A 64 28.83 -29.59 13.84
N ALA A 65 28.71 -29.08 12.62
CA ALA A 65 27.61 -29.37 11.70
C ALA A 65 28.18 -29.23 10.28
N THR A 66 28.07 -30.28 9.48
CA THR A 66 28.34 -30.23 8.04
C THR A 66 27.24 -29.40 7.36
N GLU A 67 27.26 -28.08 7.56
CA GLU A 67 26.54 -27.12 6.72
C GLU A 67 27.27 -27.05 5.38
N ASP A 68 26.53 -27.15 4.28
CA ASP A 68 27.06 -26.81 2.96
C ASP A 68 27.51 -25.34 3.01
N PRO A 69 28.80 -25.03 2.86
CA PRO A 69 29.30 -23.65 2.95
C PRO A 69 28.74 -22.75 1.83
N ASN A 70 27.96 -23.29 0.90
CA ASN A 70 27.28 -22.56 -0.17
C ASN A 70 25.76 -22.43 0.01
N ALA A 71 25.19 -22.89 1.13
CA ALA A 71 23.76 -22.68 1.39
C ALA A 71 23.50 -21.19 1.63
N VAL A 72 22.98 -20.51 0.61
CA VAL A 72 22.56 -19.11 0.72
C VAL A 72 21.30 -19.07 1.58
N THR A 73 21.43 -18.59 2.81
CA THR A 73 20.27 -18.29 3.67
C THR A 73 19.49 -17.14 3.05
N LEU A 74 18.26 -17.42 2.60
CA LEU A 74 17.36 -16.41 2.06
C LEU A 74 16.90 -15.45 3.17
N SER A 75 16.76 -14.17 2.85
CA SER A 75 16.05 -13.24 3.73
C SER A 75 14.58 -13.65 3.88
N LEU A 76 13.90 -13.18 4.92
CA LEU A 76 12.47 -13.46 5.12
C LEU A 76 11.65 -13.06 3.87
N GLU A 77 11.90 -11.87 3.33
CA GLU A 77 11.23 -11.37 2.12
C GLU A 77 11.49 -12.26 0.89
N GLN A 78 12.72 -12.76 0.75
CA GLN A 78 13.06 -13.70 -0.34
C GLN A 78 12.36 -15.05 -0.15
N SER A 79 12.23 -15.52 1.09
CA SER A 79 11.53 -16.77 1.39
C SER A 79 10.02 -16.66 1.11
N GLU A 80 9.40 -15.50 1.35
CA GLU A 80 7.99 -15.24 1.00
C GLU A 80 7.78 -15.07 -0.51
N ALA A 81 8.76 -14.49 -1.22
CA ALA A 81 8.69 -14.26 -2.67
C ALA A 81 8.86 -15.55 -3.50
N LEU A 82 9.67 -16.49 -3.02
CA LEU A 82 10.10 -17.66 -3.80
C LEU A 82 8.95 -18.55 -4.30
N PRO A 83 7.92 -18.90 -3.48
CA PRO A 83 6.79 -19.69 -3.96
C PRO A 83 6.05 -19.03 -5.14
N ILE A 84 5.85 -17.70 -5.06
CA ILE A 84 5.18 -16.91 -6.10
C ILE A 84 6.00 -16.95 -7.41
N LEU A 85 7.32 -16.79 -7.31
CA LEU A 85 8.22 -16.82 -8.46
C LEU A 85 8.25 -18.20 -9.13
N VAL A 86 8.28 -19.27 -8.34
CA VAL A 86 8.27 -20.64 -8.86
C VAL A 86 6.95 -20.92 -9.58
N ALA A 87 5.81 -20.54 -8.99
CA ALA A 87 4.50 -20.68 -9.63
C ALA A 87 4.42 -19.85 -10.93
N ALA A 88 4.86 -18.60 -10.89
CA ALA A 88 4.87 -17.72 -12.07
C ALA A 88 5.78 -18.27 -13.19
N ARG A 89 6.96 -18.82 -12.87
CA ARG A 89 7.84 -19.48 -13.85
C ARG A 89 7.16 -20.66 -14.53
N ASN A 90 6.51 -21.53 -13.76
CA ASN A 90 5.81 -22.69 -14.30
C ASN A 90 4.65 -22.26 -15.20
N ASP A 91 3.87 -21.29 -14.75
CA ASP A 91 2.72 -20.77 -15.49
C ASP A 91 3.14 -20.04 -16.77
N LEU A 92 4.27 -19.33 -16.75
CA LEU A 92 4.88 -18.73 -17.94
C LEU A 92 5.27 -19.80 -18.99
N GLU A 93 5.84 -20.92 -18.56
CA GLU A 93 6.14 -22.06 -19.46
C GLU A 93 4.86 -22.73 -19.99
N VAL A 94 3.81 -22.84 -19.16
CA VAL A 94 2.50 -23.37 -19.56
C VAL A 94 1.86 -22.47 -20.62
N LEU A 95 1.84 -21.15 -20.42
CA LEU A 95 1.31 -20.19 -21.40
C LEU A 95 2.09 -20.24 -22.71
N ALA A 96 3.42 -20.29 -22.63
CA ALA A 96 4.27 -20.41 -23.82
C ALA A 96 3.97 -21.70 -24.59
N ASN A 97 3.81 -22.84 -23.92
CA ASN A 97 3.45 -24.10 -24.56
C ASN A 97 2.05 -24.06 -25.20
N ASP A 98 1.07 -23.45 -24.54
CA ASP A 98 -0.29 -23.29 -25.05
C ASP A 98 -0.33 -22.44 -26.34
N ARG A 99 0.40 -21.31 -26.33
CA ARG A 99 0.31 -20.30 -27.41
C ARG A 99 1.29 -20.51 -28.55
N LEU A 100 2.50 -21.01 -28.26
CA LEU A 100 3.57 -21.17 -29.24
C LEU A 100 3.83 -22.63 -29.63
N GLY A 101 3.23 -23.58 -28.90
CA GLY A 101 3.47 -25.01 -29.03
C GLY A 101 4.54 -25.53 -28.07
N GLN A 102 4.52 -26.84 -27.84
CA GLN A 102 5.39 -27.49 -26.86
C GLN A 102 6.87 -27.31 -27.20
N GLY A 103 7.63 -26.77 -26.25
CA GLY A 103 9.08 -26.54 -26.39
C GLY A 103 9.48 -25.40 -27.33
N THR A 104 8.53 -24.74 -27.99
CA THR A 104 8.81 -23.58 -28.83
C THR A 104 8.99 -22.33 -27.97
N ARG A 105 10.15 -21.68 -28.03
CA ARG A 105 10.42 -20.43 -27.31
C ARG A 105 10.91 -19.32 -28.25
N PRO A 106 10.54 -18.06 -28.01
CA PRO A 106 11.09 -16.95 -28.77
C PRO A 106 12.60 -16.81 -28.55
N GLY A 107 13.27 -16.10 -29.47
CA GLY A 107 14.71 -15.82 -29.32
C GLY A 107 14.99 -15.00 -28.06
N GLY A 108 16.06 -15.34 -27.35
CA GLY A 108 16.45 -14.67 -26.10
C GLY A 108 15.84 -15.25 -24.82
N TRP A 109 15.00 -16.29 -24.93
CA TRP A 109 14.45 -17.00 -23.76
C TRP A 109 15.56 -17.56 -22.87
N THR A 110 15.52 -17.20 -21.59
CA THR A 110 16.51 -17.62 -20.60
C THR A 110 16.20 -19.01 -20.05
N GLY A 111 14.91 -19.33 -19.85
CA GLY A 111 14.48 -20.59 -19.24
C GLY A 111 14.96 -20.77 -17.80
N GLY A 112 15.32 -19.68 -17.12
CA GLY A 112 15.81 -19.72 -15.73
C GLY A 112 14.75 -20.24 -14.77
N ALA A 113 15.00 -21.40 -14.15
CA ALA A 113 14.07 -22.08 -13.24
C ALA A 113 14.72 -22.57 -11.93
N ASN A 114 15.98 -22.20 -11.67
CA ASN A 114 16.65 -22.57 -10.44
C ASN A 114 16.15 -21.70 -9.28
N PRO A 115 15.47 -22.26 -8.25
CA PRO A 115 14.98 -21.48 -7.11
C PRO A 115 16.09 -20.87 -6.25
N ASN A 116 17.31 -21.39 -6.36
CA ASN A 116 18.49 -20.88 -5.64
C ASN A 116 19.25 -19.81 -6.42
N ASP A 117 18.79 -19.44 -7.62
CA ASP A 117 19.39 -18.38 -8.41
C ASP A 117 18.88 -17.00 -7.90
N PRO A 118 19.75 -16.14 -7.34
CA PRO A 118 19.33 -14.81 -6.90
C PRO A 118 18.83 -13.93 -8.04
N GLN A 119 19.12 -14.29 -9.30
CA GLN A 119 18.63 -13.61 -10.49
C GLN A 119 17.29 -14.17 -10.99
N LEU A 120 16.71 -15.19 -10.35
CA LEU A 120 15.44 -15.77 -10.79
C LEU A 120 14.33 -14.74 -11.09
N PRO A 121 14.10 -13.70 -10.26
CA PRO A 121 13.08 -12.69 -10.57
C PRO A 121 13.35 -11.95 -11.89
N ILE A 122 14.59 -11.55 -12.14
CA ILE A 122 14.93 -10.82 -13.37
C ILE A 122 14.88 -11.74 -14.59
N LEU A 123 15.28 -13.01 -14.46
CA LEU A 123 15.20 -14.00 -15.54
C LEU A 123 13.73 -14.28 -15.93
N ILE A 124 12.84 -14.46 -14.96
CA ILE A 124 11.40 -14.62 -15.22
C ILE A 124 10.84 -13.36 -15.88
N ARG A 125 11.20 -12.17 -15.38
CA ARG A 125 10.75 -10.90 -15.95
C ARG A 125 11.18 -10.75 -17.42
N ILE A 126 12.42 -11.08 -17.75
CA ILE A 126 12.92 -11.04 -19.13
C ILE A 126 12.11 -11.98 -20.02
N ASP A 127 11.90 -13.22 -19.60
CA ASP A 127 11.13 -14.19 -20.37
C ASP A 127 9.66 -13.76 -20.53
N LEU A 128 9.07 -13.14 -19.51
CA LEU A 128 7.71 -12.60 -19.55
C LEU A 128 7.59 -11.48 -20.60
N GLU A 129 8.53 -10.53 -20.63
CA GLU A 129 8.56 -9.46 -21.63
C GLU A 129 8.75 -10.01 -23.06
N ILE A 130 9.63 -11.01 -23.22
CA ILE A 130 9.85 -11.69 -24.51
C ILE A 130 8.59 -12.43 -24.97
N LEU A 131 7.88 -13.10 -24.05
CA LEU A 131 6.61 -13.76 -24.39
C LEU A 131 5.55 -12.73 -24.77
N ALA A 132 5.46 -11.61 -24.04
CA ALA A 132 4.53 -10.54 -24.35
C ALA A 132 4.76 -9.99 -25.77
N ASP A 133 6.01 -9.73 -26.15
CA ASP A 133 6.36 -9.30 -27.51
C ASP A 133 5.98 -10.35 -28.57
N ALA A 134 6.16 -11.64 -28.28
CA ALA A 134 5.82 -12.72 -29.20
C ALA A 134 4.30 -12.90 -29.39
N LEU A 135 3.50 -12.64 -28.34
CA LEU A 135 2.06 -12.86 -28.36
C LEU A 135 1.25 -11.62 -28.79
N LEU A 136 1.67 -10.44 -28.33
CA LEU A 136 0.93 -9.18 -28.51
C LEU A 136 1.59 -8.24 -29.52
N GLY A 137 2.85 -8.49 -29.86
CA GLY A 137 3.68 -7.63 -30.71
C GLY A 137 4.63 -6.76 -29.91
N ALA A 138 5.70 -6.31 -30.57
CA ALA A 138 6.76 -5.53 -29.94
C ALA A 138 6.21 -4.26 -29.27
N ASN A 139 6.61 -4.03 -28.03
CA ASN A 139 6.19 -2.87 -27.21
C ASN A 139 4.68 -2.75 -26.99
N THR A 140 3.91 -3.82 -27.21
CA THR A 140 2.48 -3.86 -26.91
C THR A 140 2.28 -4.57 -25.59
N ARG A 141 1.65 -3.90 -24.62
CA ARG A 141 1.35 -4.44 -23.30
C ARG A 141 -0.13 -4.24 -22.97
N PRO A 142 -0.73 -5.14 -22.18
CA PRO A 142 -2.04 -4.89 -21.59
C PRO A 142 -2.07 -3.61 -20.77
N ASP A 143 -3.26 -3.05 -20.58
CA ASP A 143 -3.47 -1.97 -19.61
C ASP A 143 -3.04 -2.43 -18.21
N ASP A 144 -2.57 -1.49 -17.39
CA ASP A 144 -2.04 -1.72 -16.03
C ASP A 144 -0.80 -2.62 -15.92
N TRP A 145 -0.11 -2.91 -17.04
CA TRP A 145 1.18 -3.61 -17.01
C TRP A 145 2.21 -2.90 -16.14
N ALA A 146 2.67 -3.56 -15.08
CA ALA A 146 3.62 -3.00 -14.12
C ALA A 146 5.03 -2.89 -14.72
N GLY A 147 5.46 -3.92 -15.45
CA GLY A 147 6.79 -3.99 -16.06
C GLY A 147 7.92 -4.11 -15.04
N LEU A 148 9.13 -3.70 -15.45
CA LEU A 148 10.30 -3.74 -14.58
C LEU A 148 10.31 -2.55 -13.61
N VAL A 149 9.91 -2.80 -12.36
CA VAL A 149 10.04 -1.83 -11.27
C VAL A 149 11.01 -2.36 -10.22
N VAL A 150 11.97 -1.52 -9.81
CA VAL A 150 12.88 -1.86 -8.72
C VAL A 150 12.14 -1.72 -7.40
N SER A 151 12.01 -2.82 -6.66
CA SER A 151 11.33 -2.88 -5.37
C SER A 151 11.89 -4.00 -4.48
N VAL A 152 11.26 -4.24 -3.34
CA VAL A 152 11.58 -5.38 -2.47
C VAL A 152 11.21 -6.71 -3.16
N PRO A 153 11.88 -7.83 -2.86
CA PRO A 153 11.70 -9.10 -3.57
C PRO A 153 10.24 -9.57 -3.67
N LEU A 154 9.47 -9.43 -2.59
CA LEU A 154 8.05 -9.82 -2.57
C LEU A 154 7.20 -8.96 -3.52
N ALA A 155 7.45 -7.66 -3.59
CA ALA A 155 6.72 -6.78 -4.51
C ALA A 155 7.04 -7.13 -5.97
N VAL A 156 8.31 -7.39 -6.28
CA VAL A 156 8.72 -7.84 -7.62
C VAL A 156 8.04 -9.15 -8.02
N ALA A 157 7.96 -10.12 -7.11
CA ALA A 157 7.29 -11.39 -7.37
C ALA A 157 5.80 -11.20 -7.68
N ARG A 158 5.12 -10.34 -6.91
CA ARG A 158 3.70 -9.98 -7.13
C ARG A 158 3.48 -9.27 -8.44
N ASP A 159 4.35 -8.34 -8.82
CA ASP A 159 4.27 -7.64 -10.11
C ASP A 159 4.47 -8.60 -11.28
N ILE A 160 5.40 -9.56 -11.17
CA ILE A 160 5.61 -10.59 -12.20
C ILE A 160 4.34 -11.45 -12.33
N ARG A 161 3.74 -11.84 -11.19
CA ARG A 161 2.49 -12.61 -11.19
C ARG A 161 1.35 -11.82 -11.83
N HIS A 162 1.21 -10.55 -11.46
CA HIS A 162 0.20 -9.64 -12.01
C HIS A 162 0.29 -9.55 -13.54
N ASP A 163 1.49 -9.22 -14.05
CA ASP A 163 1.71 -9.07 -15.47
C ASP A 163 1.52 -10.39 -16.22
N LEU A 164 1.90 -11.53 -15.64
CA LEU A 164 1.64 -12.85 -16.24
C LEU A 164 0.13 -13.15 -16.36
N GLU A 165 -0.67 -12.77 -15.37
CA GLU A 165 -2.13 -12.92 -15.41
C GLU A 165 -2.75 -12.01 -16.48
N LEU A 166 -2.28 -10.76 -16.59
CA LEU A 166 -2.70 -9.83 -17.66
C LEU A 166 -2.32 -10.34 -19.05
N LEU A 167 -1.11 -10.89 -19.20
CA LEU A 167 -0.66 -11.48 -20.46
C LEU A 167 -1.52 -12.68 -20.84
N ALA A 168 -1.85 -13.55 -19.88
CA ALA A 168 -2.74 -14.68 -20.11
C ALA A 168 -4.13 -14.21 -20.56
N ASP A 169 -4.70 -13.21 -19.88
CA ASP A 169 -6.00 -12.62 -20.21
C ASP A 169 -6.01 -12.07 -21.65
N ALA A 170 -4.98 -11.30 -22.02
CA ALA A 170 -4.85 -10.72 -23.36
C ALA A 170 -4.60 -11.77 -24.44
N ALA A 171 -3.74 -12.76 -24.19
CA ALA A 171 -3.40 -13.79 -25.16
C ALA A 171 -4.55 -14.78 -25.40
N ILE A 172 -5.32 -15.11 -24.36
CA ILE A 172 -6.47 -16.03 -24.41
C ILE A 172 -7.73 -15.30 -24.91
N GLY A 173 -7.87 -14.01 -24.57
CA GLY A 173 -9.08 -13.23 -24.85
C GLY A 173 -10.20 -13.45 -23.83
N ALA A 174 -9.89 -13.99 -22.65
CA ALA A 174 -10.85 -14.22 -21.56
C ALA A 174 -10.16 -14.11 -20.21
N SER A 175 -10.76 -13.34 -19.29
CA SER A 175 -10.11 -13.00 -18.01
C SER A 175 -10.11 -14.13 -16.98
N THR A 176 -10.90 -15.17 -17.14
CA THR A 176 -11.01 -16.24 -16.12
C THR A 176 -10.59 -17.61 -16.64
N LEU A 177 -10.15 -17.67 -17.90
CA LEU A 177 -9.71 -18.92 -18.52
C LEU A 177 -8.20 -19.04 -18.41
N ARG A 178 -7.73 -20.20 -17.93
CA ARG A 178 -6.31 -20.53 -17.86
C ARG A 178 -6.01 -21.83 -18.60
N PRO A 179 -4.81 -22.00 -19.17
CA PRO A 179 -4.44 -23.27 -19.80
C PRO A 179 -4.38 -24.41 -18.78
N GLY A 180 -4.48 -25.65 -19.26
CA GLY A 180 -4.32 -26.82 -18.40
C GLY A 180 -2.91 -26.85 -17.76
N GLY A 181 -2.86 -27.07 -16.44
CA GLY A 181 -1.60 -27.08 -15.69
C GLY A 181 -1.20 -25.72 -15.09
N TRP A 182 -2.03 -24.69 -15.27
CA TRP A 182 -1.87 -23.41 -14.56
C TRP A 182 -1.99 -23.61 -13.06
N GLN A 183 -0.94 -23.25 -12.32
CA GLN A 183 -0.87 -23.37 -10.87
C GLN A 183 -1.69 -22.27 -10.20
N GLY A 184 -1.68 -21.06 -10.75
CA GLY A 184 -2.33 -19.94 -10.08
C GLY A 184 -1.49 -19.39 -8.93
N ASP A 185 -2.04 -18.39 -8.25
CA ASP A 185 -1.60 -17.91 -6.94
C ASP A 185 -2.79 -17.17 -6.28
N ASP A 186 -2.56 -16.40 -5.23
CA ASP A 186 -3.56 -15.54 -4.62
C ASP A 186 -4.25 -14.66 -5.68
N PRO A 187 -5.58 -14.74 -5.81
CA PRO A 187 -6.33 -13.95 -6.77
C PRO A 187 -6.10 -12.43 -6.65
N VAL A 188 -5.73 -11.94 -5.46
CA VAL A 188 -5.39 -10.52 -5.23
C VAL A 188 -4.28 -10.04 -6.17
N TYR A 189 -3.35 -10.92 -6.57
CA TYR A 189 -2.22 -10.56 -7.44
C TYR A 189 -2.66 -10.19 -8.87
N ARG A 190 -3.91 -10.46 -9.25
CA ARG A 190 -4.49 -10.00 -10.51
C ARG A 190 -4.86 -8.51 -10.51
N CYS A 191 -4.97 -7.91 -9.34
CA CYS A 191 -5.40 -6.52 -9.19
C CYS A 191 -4.22 -5.56 -9.24
N ASN A 192 -4.47 -4.26 -9.40
CA ASN A 192 -3.36 -3.30 -9.44
C ASN A 192 -2.57 -3.27 -8.12
N ARG A 193 -1.34 -2.74 -8.19
CA ARG A 193 -0.42 -2.71 -7.06
C ARG A 193 -0.99 -1.97 -5.84
N ALA A 194 -1.78 -0.92 -6.04
CA ALA A 194 -2.35 -0.15 -4.93
C ALA A 194 -3.36 -1.01 -4.13
N ALA A 195 -4.27 -1.70 -4.82
CA ALA A 195 -5.22 -2.62 -4.22
C ALA A 195 -4.52 -3.77 -3.49
N GLN A 196 -3.51 -4.39 -4.12
CA GLN A 196 -2.72 -5.46 -3.50
C GLN A 196 -2.06 -5.02 -2.19
N ASN A 197 -1.38 -3.87 -2.21
CA ASN A 197 -0.67 -3.37 -1.03
C ASN A 197 -1.64 -2.99 0.09
N LEU A 198 -2.73 -2.29 -0.24
CA LEU A 198 -3.69 -1.85 0.76
C LEU A 198 -4.43 -3.04 1.38
N ALA A 199 -4.88 -4.01 0.58
CA ALA A 199 -5.56 -5.21 1.09
C ALA A 199 -4.67 -5.98 2.08
N VAL A 200 -3.38 -6.18 1.76
CA VAL A 200 -2.42 -6.88 2.63
C VAL A 200 -2.20 -6.13 3.94
N VAL A 201 -2.10 -4.79 3.91
CA VAL A 201 -1.95 -3.99 5.12
C VAL A 201 -3.21 -4.07 5.99
N LEU A 202 -4.39 -3.98 5.37
CA LEU A 202 -5.65 -4.03 6.11
C LEU A 202 -5.88 -5.41 6.74
N ASP A 203 -5.56 -6.49 6.04
CA ASP A 203 -5.68 -7.85 6.56
C ASP A 203 -4.77 -8.04 7.79
N ARG A 204 -3.47 -7.73 7.64
CA ARG A 204 -2.47 -7.95 8.70
C ARG A 204 -2.64 -7.06 9.93
N VAL A 205 -3.05 -5.80 9.75
CA VAL A 205 -3.07 -4.80 10.83
C VAL A 205 -4.45 -4.62 11.43
N TYR A 206 -5.50 -4.72 10.60
CA TYR A 206 -6.87 -4.36 10.98
C TYR A 206 -7.84 -5.52 10.91
N GLY A 207 -7.38 -6.75 10.59
CA GLY A 207 -8.22 -7.93 10.49
C GLY A 207 -9.25 -7.84 9.37
N PHE A 208 -8.91 -7.18 8.27
CA PHE A 208 -9.77 -7.13 7.08
C PHE A 208 -9.91 -8.52 6.46
N GLU A 209 -11.13 -9.06 6.48
CA GLU A 209 -11.43 -10.34 5.84
C GLU A 209 -11.99 -10.11 4.43
N LEU A 210 -11.31 -10.70 3.44
CA LEU A 210 -11.77 -10.67 2.05
C LEU A 210 -12.91 -11.68 1.83
N THR A 211 -14.09 -11.21 1.41
CA THR A 211 -15.30 -12.06 1.24
C THR A 211 -15.76 -12.16 -0.21
N LEU A 212 -14.89 -11.88 -1.17
CA LEU A 212 -15.25 -11.79 -2.59
C LEU A 212 -15.09 -13.12 -3.32
N ASP A 213 -15.95 -13.34 -4.31
CA ASP A 213 -15.81 -14.43 -5.26
C ASP A 213 -14.76 -14.07 -6.33
N PHE A 214 -13.61 -14.71 -6.25
CA PHE A 214 -12.48 -14.50 -7.16
C PHE A 214 -12.71 -14.99 -8.59
N SER A 215 -13.78 -15.76 -8.84
CA SER A 215 -14.14 -16.19 -10.19
C SER A 215 -14.86 -15.11 -10.99
N GLN A 216 -15.29 -14.02 -10.34
CA GLN A 216 -16.00 -12.93 -11.01
C GLN A 216 -15.04 -12.08 -11.87
N PRO A 217 -15.46 -11.67 -13.09
CA PRO A 217 -14.65 -10.79 -13.93
C PRO A 217 -14.47 -9.39 -13.31
N THR A 218 -15.33 -8.99 -12.38
CA THR A 218 -15.27 -7.71 -11.65
C THR A 218 -14.46 -7.78 -10.37
N TYR A 219 -13.84 -8.92 -10.05
CA TYR A 219 -13.17 -9.17 -8.77
C TYR A 219 -12.28 -8.02 -8.29
N CYS A 220 -11.43 -7.46 -9.15
CA CYS A 220 -10.53 -6.37 -8.73
C CYS A 220 -11.25 -5.04 -8.46
N ALA A 221 -12.28 -4.71 -9.24
CA ALA A 221 -13.12 -3.54 -8.95
C ALA A 221 -13.94 -3.74 -7.67
N ASP A 222 -14.36 -4.97 -7.39
CA ASP A 222 -15.10 -5.33 -6.19
C ASP A 222 -14.19 -5.28 -4.95
N LEU A 223 -12.95 -5.74 -5.08
CA LEU A 223 -11.91 -5.66 -4.06
C LEU A 223 -11.65 -4.21 -3.67
N GLU A 224 -11.41 -3.34 -4.64
CA GLU A 224 -11.21 -1.91 -4.37
C GLU A 224 -12.40 -1.28 -3.65
N ARG A 225 -13.62 -1.60 -4.07
CA ARG A 225 -14.83 -1.11 -3.38
C ARG A 225 -14.93 -1.61 -1.95
N GLN A 226 -14.65 -2.89 -1.71
CA GLN A 226 -14.70 -3.48 -0.37
C GLN A 226 -13.60 -2.89 0.54
N VAL A 227 -12.38 -2.77 0.03
CA VAL A 227 -11.24 -2.15 0.73
C VAL A 227 -11.56 -0.70 1.08
N ASN A 228 -12.11 0.08 0.15
CA ASN A 228 -12.49 1.48 0.40
C ASN A 228 -13.61 1.59 1.43
N SER A 229 -14.67 0.79 1.32
CA SER A 229 -15.76 0.76 2.31
C SER A 229 -15.24 0.36 3.70
N PHE A 230 -14.33 -0.61 3.79
CA PHE A 230 -13.70 -0.96 5.07
C PHE A 230 -12.89 0.19 5.65
N VAL A 231 -12.06 0.85 4.84
CA VAL A 231 -11.29 2.02 5.28
C VAL A 231 -12.23 3.13 5.74
N GLU A 232 -13.27 3.43 4.97
CA GLU A 232 -14.26 4.46 5.32
C GLU A 232 -14.98 4.11 6.62
N GLU A 233 -15.46 2.89 6.80
CA GLU A 233 -16.31 2.50 7.94
C GLU A 233 -15.53 2.16 9.22
N ARG A 234 -14.30 1.66 9.10
CA ARG A 234 -13.52 1.12 10.23
C ARG A 234 -12.28 1.90 10.58
N ILE A 235 -11.68 2.59 9.61
CA ILE A 235 -10.44 3.35 9.82
C ILE A 235 -10.74 4.84 9.93
N ILE A 236 -11.50 5.38 8.97
CA ILE A 236 -11.78 6.82 8.86
C ILE A 236 -13.00 7.19 9.70
N GLN A 237 -14.09 6.42 9.67
CA GLN A 237 -15.24 6.69 10.53
C GLN A 237 -15.00 6.03 11.89
N PRO A 238 -14.81 6.80 12.97
CA PRO A 238 -14.85 6.22 14.31
C PRO A 238 -16.24 5.67 14.53
N SER A 239 -16.32 4.49 15.15
CA SER A 239 -17.59 3.83 15.45
C SER A 239 -18.58 4.82 16.06
N THR A 240 -19.61 5.19 15.29
CA THR A 240 -20.75 6.02 15.73
C THR A 240 -21.64 5.28 16.73
N ALA A 241 -21.28 4.05 17.10
CA ALA A 241 -21.97 3.24 18.09
C ALA A 241 -22.00 3.88 19.49
N ASN A 242 -21.07 4.80 19.78
CA ASN A 242 -21.15 5.60 20.98
C ASN A 242 -22.03 6.82 20.68
N THR A 243 -23.31 6.73 21.06
CA THR A 243 -24.21 7.89 21.09
C THR A 243 -23.47 8.98 21.87
N ALA A 244 -23.15 10.10 21.21
CA ALA A 244 -22.42 11.18 21.84
C ALA A 244 -23.13 11.54 23.15
N PRO A 245 -22.47 11.46 24.31
CA PRO A 245 -23.08 11.87 25.56
C PRO A 245 -23.53 13.33 25.43
N ALA A 246 -24.65 13.66 26.08
CA ALA A 246 -25.11 15.05 26.09
C ALA A 246 -23.95 15.96 26.55
N PRO A 247 -23.73 17.12 25.90
CA PRO A 247 -22.57 17.96 26.18
C PRO A 247 -22.50 18.30 27.67
N ASP A 248 -21.40 17.92 28.30
CA ASP A 248 -21.11 18.32 29.67
C ASP A 248 -20.63 19.78 29.67
N LEU A 249 -21.54 20.69 30.01
CA LEU A 249 -21.27 22.13 30.06
C LEU A 249 -20.47 22.53 31.32
N SER A 250 -20.17 21.59 32.23
CA SER A 250 -19.35 21.88 33.42
C SER A 250 -17.85 21.91 33.13
N GLN A 251 -17.42 21.33 32.01
CA GLN A 251 -16.02 21.26 31.59
C GLN A 251 -15.65 22.47 30.69
N PRO A 252 -14.41 22.97 30.77
CA PRO A 252 -13.97 24.15 30.02
C PRO A 252 -13.80 23.91 28.52
N TYR A 253 -13.57 22.66 28.10
CA TYR A 253 -13.43 22.27 26.69
C TYR A 253 -14.30 21.06 26.38
N GLN A 254 -14.64 20.92 25.10
CA GLN A 254 -15.35 19.74 24.58
C GLN A 254 -14.63 19.23 23.35
N VAL A 255 -14.62 17.92 23.16
CA VAL A 255 -14.07 17.31 21.95
C VAL A 255 -14.96 17.65 20.75
N GLU A 256 -14.42 18.36 19.76
CA GLU A 256 -15.15 18.73 18.54
C GLU A 256 -14.89 17.76 17.38
N SER A 257 -13.72 17.11 17.39
CA SER A 257 -13.27 16.19 16.35
C SER A 257 -13.64 14.76 16.68
N GLN A 258 -13.91 13.99 15.64
CA GLN A 258 -14.10 12.54 15.72
C GLN A 258 -12.77 11.77 15.92
N PHE A 259 -11.62 12.43 15.80
CA PHE A 259 -10.29 11.78 15.74
C PHE A 259 -9.42 12.00 16.97
N VAL A 260 -10.01 12.30 18.13
CA VAL A 260 -9.23 12.47 19.36
C VAL A 260 -8.90 11.09 19.94
N VAL A 261 -7.75 10.55 19.56
CA VAL A 261 -7.26 9.26 20.08
C VAL A 261 -6.68 9.45 21.48
N ALA A 262 -7.13 8.63 22.42
CA ALA A 262 -6.66 8.60 23.80
C ALA A 262 -5.53 7.57 23.97
N PHE A 263 -4.51 7.96 24.73
CA PHE A 263 -3.34 7.12 24.99
C PHE A 263 -3.05 7.00 26.47
N GLY A 264 -2.47 5.86 26.84
CA GLY A 264 -2.10 5.51 28.21
C GLY A 264 -0.78 6.11 28.68
N ASP A 265 -0.01 6.69 27.77
CA ASP A 265 1.28 7.29 28.08
C ASP A 265 1.65 8.42 27.11
N VAL A 266 2.60 9.26 27.55
CA VAL A 266 3.05 10.44 26.79
C VAL A 266 3.74 10.09 25.46
N ASN A 267 4.15 8.83 25.24
CA ASN A 267 4.75 8.37 24.00
C ASN A 267 3.75 7.62 23.10
N ALA A 268 2.45 7.66 23.42
CA ALA A 268 1.39 7.05 22.62
C ALA A 268 1.58 5.54 22.35
N ARG A 269 2.17 4.79 23.30
CA ARG A 269 2.45 3.34 23.12
C ARG A 269 1.23 2.48 23.37
N THR A 270 0.36 2.95 24.27
CA THR A 270 -0.88 2.23 24.63
C THR A 270 -2.06 3.03 24.13
N ASN A 271 -2.76 2.55 23.11
CA ASN A 271 -4.04 3.13 22.66
C ASN A 271 -5.13 2.72 23.66
N LEU A 272 -5.89 3.71 24.17
CA LEU A 272 -6.99 3.49 25.11
C LEU A 272 -8.37 3.69 24.46
N GLY A 273 -8.45 4.09 23.20
CA GLY A 273 -9.69 4.32 22.47
C GLY A 273 -9.75 5.70 21.81
N VAL A 274 -10.94 6.07 21.34
CA VAL A 274 -11.20 7.37 20.72
C VAL A 274 -12.20 8.13 21.57
N VAL A 275 -11.83 9.32 22.03
CA VAL A 275 -12.68 10.18 22.84
C VAL A 275 -13.86 10.66 21.99
N PRO A 276 -15.12 10.37 22.35
CA PRO A 276 -16.27 10.74 21.54
C PRO A 276 -16.42 12.26 21.41
N PRO A 277 -16.97 12.77 20.29
CA PRO A 277 -17.38 14.17 20.19
C PRO A 277 -18.32 14.58 21.33
N SER A 278 -18.28 15.86 21.68
CA SER A 278 -19.01 16.48 22.80
C SER A 278 -18.60 16.03 24.20
N THR A 279 -17.62 15.11 24.32
CA THR A 279 -17.04 14.75 25.62
C THR A 279 -16.33 15.95 26.23
N GLY A 280 -16.77 16.38 27.41
CA GLY A 280 -16.15 17.47 28.16
C GLY A 280 -14.82 17.04 28.78
N PHE A 281 -13.83 17.93 28.77
CA PHE A 281 -12.53 17.67 29.41
C PHE A 281 -11.85 18.95 29.92
N THR A 282 -10.91 18.77 30.85
CA THR A 282 -9.98 19.79 31.34
C THR A 282 -8.53 19.38 31.01
N PRO A 283 -7.73 20.25 30.35
CA PRO A 283 -6.31 19.99 30.15
C PRO A 283 -5.54 20.16 31.47
N LEU A 284 -4.69 19.20 31.81
CA LEU A 284 -3.97 19.14 33.08
C LEU A 284 -2.47 19.44 32.92
N ALA A 285 -1.84 18.86 31.90
CA ALA A 285 -0.40 18.94 31.71
C ALA A 285 -0.03 18.71 30.23
N ARG A 286 1.21 19.05 29.86
CA ARG A 286 1.78 18.78 28.53
C ARG A 286 3.03 17.93 28.60
N SER A 287 3.37 17.29 27.48
CA SER A 287 4.68 16.69 27.30
C SER A 287 5.80 17.72 27.46
N SER A 288 6.91 17.28 28.07
CA SER A 288 8.13 18.07 28.21
C SER A 288 9.04 18.00 26.99
N SER A 289 8.78 17.08 26.06
CA SER A 289 9.56 16.93 24.82
C SER A 289 9.16 17.98 23.78
N GLU A 290 10.13 18.68 23.20
CA GLU A 290 9.90 19.79 22.25
C GLU A 290 9.12 19.37 20.98
N PHE A 291 9.19 18.09 20.61
CA PHE A 291 8.53 17.55 19.41
C PHE A 291 7.21 16.82 19.70
N SER A 292 6.73 16.86 20.95
CA SER A 292 5.53 16.12 21.36
C SER A 292 4.38 17.08 21.60
N ASN A 293 3.29 16.88 20.84
CA ASN A 293 2.02 17.59 21.02
C ASN A 293 1.11 16.89 22.05
N MET A 294 1.64 15.95 22.83
CA MET A 294 0.83 15.19 23.77
C MET A 294 0.46 16.04 24.98
N MET A 295 -0.83 16.02 25.30
CA MET A 295 -1.47 16.74 26.39
C MET A 295 -2.23 15.74 27.25
N LEU A 296 -2.03 15.82 28.56
CA LEU A 296 -2.86 15.08 29.51
C LEU A 296 -4.16 15.84 29.74
N ILE A 297 -5.29 15.16 29.52
CA ILE A 297 -6.62 15.68 29.77
C ILE A 297 -7.35 14.81 30.81
N ALA A 298 -8.30 15.38 31.52
CA ALA A 298 -9.20 14.66 32.40
C ALA A 298 -10.66 14.99 32.11
N GLY A 299 -11.51 13.98 32.11
CA GLY A 299 -12.97 14.08 32.08
C GLY A 299 -13.59 13.45 33.33
N THR A 300 -14.87 13.09 33.26
CA THR A 300 -15.63 12.55 34.41
C THR A 300 -15.09 11.19 34.89
N ASP A 301 -14.68 10.33 33.96
CA ASP A 301 -14.34 8.92 34.15
C ASP A 301 -13.05 8.52 33.41
N PHE A 302 -12.22 9.50 33.05
CA PHE A 302 -10.94 9.23 32.40
C PHE A 302 -9.91 10.32 32.70
N GLN A 303 -8.64 9.93 32.65
CA GLN A 303 -7.49 10.83 32.60
C GLN A 303 -6.44 10.22 31.65
N VAL A 304 -6.34 10.77 30.44
CA VAL A 304 -5.61 10.16 29.31
C VAL A 304 -4.79 11.20 28.56
N PHE A 305 -3.84 10.73 27.76
CA PHE A 305 -3.06 11.57 26.86
C PHE A 305 -3.74 11.69 25.49
N VAL A 306 -3.80 12.89 24.93
CA VAL A 306 -4.30 13.17 23.57
C VAL A 306 -3.35 14.15 22.88
N ASP A 307 -3.29 14.14 21.56
CA ASP A 307 -2.60 15.21 20.82
C ASP A 307 -3.49 16.47 20.79
N TYR A 308 -2.98 17.58 21.33
CA TYR A 308 -3.76 18.82 21.49
C TYR A 308 -4.24 19.39 20.14
N THR A 309 -3.58 19.08 19.03
CA THR A 309 -3.93 19.59 17.69
C THR A 309 -5.26 19.07 17.17
N TYR A 310 -5.78 17.98 17.76
CA TYR A 310 -7.12 17.45 17.47
C TYR A 310 -8.19 17.94 18.45
N THR A 311 -7.84 18.86 19.35
CA THR A 311 -8.73 19.42 20.37
C THR A 311 -8.95 20.92 20.15
N PRO A 312 -9.96 21.56 20.75
CA PRO A 312 -10.10 23.02 20.71
C PRO A 312 -9.06 23.79 21.55
N VAL A 313 -8.13 23.10 22.23
CA VAL A 313 -7.10 23.77 23.04
C VAL A 313 -6.11 24.47 22.11
N THR A 314 -5.94 25.78 22.29
CA THR A 314 -5.02 26.57 21.46
C THR A 314 -3.56 26.25 21.79
N ALA A 315 -2.64 26.52 20.85
CA ALA A 315 -1.21 26.34 21.08
C ALA A 315 -0.68 27.18 22.25
N GLU A 316 -1.22 28.39 22.47
CA GLU A 316 -0.87 29.25 23.61
C GLU A 316 -1.31 28.61 24.93
N THR A 317 -2.55 28.12 25.00
CA THR A 317 -3.07 27.40 26.17
C THR A 317 -2.23 26.14 26.44
N PHE A 318 -1.94 25.35 25.40
CA PHE A 318 -1.10 24.16 25.53
C PHE A 318 0.28 24.51 26.08
N ALA A 319 0.97 25.49 25.51
CA ALA A 319 2.31 25.91 25.95
C ALA A 319 2.34 26.41 27.40
N ALA A 320 1.24 26.99 27.88
CA ALA A 320 1.07 27.46 29.25
C ALA A 320 0.82 26.33 30.27
N LEU A 321 0.50 25.10 29.82
CA LEU A 321 0.33 23.95 30.72
C LEU A 321 1.67 23.56 31.37
N PRO A 322 1.64 23.09 32.63
CA PRO A 322 2.81 22.54 33.28
C PRO A 322 3.27 21.25 32.56
N PRO A 323 4.57 20.90 32.62
CA PRO A 323 5.02 19.60 32.15
C PRO A 323 4.40 18.50 33.03
N VAL A 324 4.14 17.33 32.42
CA VAL A 324 3.66 16.14 33.13
C VAL A 324 4.63 15.79 34.24
N ALA A 325 4.11 15.61 35.45
CA ALA A 325 4.91 15.22 36.61
C ALA A 325 5.16 13.70 36.63
N ASP A 326 6.28 13.30 37.22
CA ASP A 326 6.53 11.88 37.49
C ASP A 326 5.43 11.31 38.40
N GLY A 327 4.86 10.17 38.01
CA GLY A 327 3.80 9.49 38.78
C GLY A 327 2.40 10.03 38.55
N GLN A 328 2.18 10.84 37.52
CA GLN A 328 0.83 11.27 37.17
C GLN A 328 -0.04 10.07 36.78
N THR A 329 -1.23 9.98 37.36
CA THR A 329 -2.15 8.87 37.14
C THR A 329 -2.76 8.94 35.75
N VAL A 330 -2.85 7.82 35.08
CA VAL A 330 -3.58 7.65 33.82
C VAL A 330 -4.56 6.51 34.04
N PHE A 331 -5.82 6.74 33.69
CA PHE A 331 -6.87 5.73 33.77
C PHE A 331 -7.96 6.05 32.74
N CYS A 332 -8.73 5.02 32.36
CA CYS A 332 -9.81 5.14 31.38
C CYS A 332 -10.91 4.16 31.78
N ASP A 333 -11.89 4.65 32.53
CA ASP A 333 -13.05 3.87 32.99
C ASP A 333 -14.33 4.22 32.20
N ALA A 334 -14.20 5.08 31.17
CA ALA A 334 -15.30 5.48 30.31
C ALA A 334 -15.74 4.36 29.36
N ASP A 335 -17.01 4.38 28.94
CA ASP A 335 -17.60 3.34 28.07
C ASP A 335 -16.92 3.20 26.69
N TRP A 336 -16.16 4.21 26.26
CA TRP A 336 -15.43 4.21 24.99
C TRP A 336 -13.99 3.67 25.10
N CYS A 337 -13.51 3.38 26.32
CA CYS A 337 -12.18 2.85 26.56
C CYS A 337 -12.07 1.39 26.08
N GLN A 338 -10.89 1.00 25.56
CA GLN A 338 -10.59 -0.35 25.02
C GLN A 338 -9.71 -1.19 25.95
#